data_AF-A0A2U3CIC5-F1
#
_entry.id   AF-A0A2U3CIC5-F1
#
_cell.length_a   1.000
_cell.length_b   1.000
_cell.length_c   1.000
_cell.angle_alpha   90.00
_cell.angle_beta   90.00
_cell.angle_gamma   90.00
#
_symmetry.space_group_name_H-M   'P 1'
#
loop_
_entity.id
_entity.type
_entity.pdbx_description
1 polymer ?
#
loop_
_entity_poly.entity_id
_entity_poly.type
_entity_poly.pdbx_seq_one_letter_code
_entity_poly.pdbx_strand_id
1 'polypeptide(L)'
;MSFVNELFERLSKSNTANDVQTALASLNEIQDLIERTKAARETVQLIQSYGQELVGKGQFKNAANQFYSGSQVVKNFLNDPNLENQCLILSAQALANASQEHITWDDLIGGAACMTISSLLRIITGDWNVNSHLDDFIKANDFSNNQAATACLYIPYNLVTAVNRSNPNPELLQQASDFTEQYLMTAKPASMFVDGIKRALDLTRQVLMDTTKFPSIKAKFNYKTDVIFGEKFTFSVQLENIGEGIANNVIATIKIPSNLTIVSGQNQISSDQLQPGTLSEGQFTLICPSGEGNEEISIEIPVFAEFTDILGNKNSLSLGMAIFPIRSEKKGDKLTSQLTILKKNLREAVTPFESTENFEVRPIVQGMISIIDNLATSTESRISKGDFKTAEAELEQLNQIQTFFGPLTRFLSSYQDRGLEIVKSLKEIHEQSQELVKSIEQIENRLQSS
;
A
#
# COMPACT_ATOMS: atom_id res chain seq x y z
N MET A 1 45.09 31.02 21.04
CA MET A 1 45.17 30.71 19.59
C MET A 1 44.19 29.57 19.38
N SER A 2 43.21 29.66 18.46
CA SER A 2 42.28 28.53 18.25
C SER A 2 43.11 27.30 17.87
N PHE A 3 42.77 26.14 18.41
CA PHE A 3 43.42 24.86 18.10
C PHE A 3 43.50 24.63 16.58
N VAL A 4 42.49 25.10 15.84
CA VAL A 4 42.46 25.13 14.38
C VAL A 4 43.66 25.91 13.80
N ASN A 5 44.06 27.03 14.40
CA ASN A 5 45.20 27.82 13.93
C ASN A 5 46.56 27.15 14.22
N GLU A 6 46.67 26.38 15.33
CA GLU A 6 47.88 25.62 15.64
C GLU A 6 48.02 24.38 14.76
N LEU A 7 46.90 23.70 14.50
CA LEU A 7 46.80 22.67 13.46
C LEU A 7 47.22 23.27 12.10
N PHE A 8 46.68 24.45 11.73
CA PHE A 8 46.99 25.14 10.48
C PHE A 8 48.49 25.48 10.32
N GLU A 9 49.14 25.94 11.39
CA GLU A 9 50.57 26.27 11.36
C GLU A 9 51.47 25.03 11.25
N ARG A 10 51.00 23.87 11.74
CA ARG A 10 51.67 22.58 11.59
C ARG A 10 51.46 21.98 10.21
N LEU A 11 50.21 21.97 9.74
CA LEU A 11 49.83 21.39 8.44
C LEU A 11 50.43 22.15 7.25
N SER A 12 50.70 23.46 7.39
CA SER A 12 51.34 24.25 6.33
C SER A 12 52.83 23.96 6.12
N LYS A 13 53.48 23.18 7.01
CA LYS A 13 54.93 22.96 7.01
C LYS A 13 55.35 21.53 6.62
N SER A 14 54.43 20.55 6.62
CA SER A 14 54.73 19.13 6.36
C SER A 14 53.46 18.33 6.06
N ASN A 15 53.54 17.38 5.10
CA ASN A 15 52.47 16.45 4.74
C ASN A 15 52.88 15.01 5.10
N THR A 16 53.10 14.68 6.38
CA THR A 16 53.51 13.32 6.79
C THR A 16 52.34 12.46 7.26
N ALA A 17 52.57 11.14 7.35
CA ALA A 17 51.61 10.22 8.00
C ALA A 17 51.23 10.65 9.42
N ASN A 18 52.19 11.20 10.19
CA ASN A 18 51.93 11.67 11.55
C ASN A 18 51.01 12.90 11.55
N ASP A 19 51.17 13.79 10.57
CA ASP A 19 50.33 14.99 10.44
C ASP A 19 48.88 14.59 10.14
N VAL A 20 48.67 13.61 9.25
CA VAL A 20 47.34 13.04 8.96
C VAL A 20 46.73 12.38 10.20
N GLN A 21 47.47 11.53 10.90
CA GLN A 21 46.96 10.86 12.10
C GLN A 21 46.59 11.85 13.20
N THR A 22 47.42 12.88 13.40
CA THR A 22 47.15 13.94 14.36
C THR A 22 45.87 14.67 13.98
N ALA A 23 45.74 15.10 12.72
CA ALA A 23 44.56 15.81 12.23
C ALA A 23 43.28 14.96 12.36
N LEU A 24 43.34 13.65 12.09
CA LEU A 24 42.21 12.73 12.28
C LEU A 24 41.77 12.61 13.74
N ALA A 25 42.73 12.44 14.67
CA ALA A 25 42.44 12.32 16.10
C ALA A 25 41.77 13.60 16.63
N SER A 26 42.26 14.75 16.18
CA SER A 26 41.79 16.08 16.55
C SER A 26 40.33 16.36 16.18
N LEU A 27 39.79 15.78 15.10
CA LEU A 27 38.41 16.09 14.64
C LEU A 27 37.33 15.72 15.66
N ASN A 28 37.54 14.68 16.45
CA ASN A 28 36.58 14.24 17.47
C ASN A 28 36.62 15.10 18.74
N GLU A 29 37.70 15.86 18.95
CA GLU A 29 37.89 16.71 20.12
C GLU A 29 37.26 18.11 19.94
N ILE A 30 37.02 18.53 18.70
CA ILE A 30 36.42 19.83 18.39
C ILE A 30 34.90 19.77 18.63
N GLN A 31 34.44 20.47 19.67
CA GLN A 31 33.02 20.55 20.02
C GLN A 31 32.23 21.50 19.12
N ASP A 32 32.85 22.61 18.69
CA ASP A 32 32.20 23.59 17.83
C ASP A 32 32.01 23.02 16.41
N LEU A 33 30.77 23.06 15.91
CA LEU A 33 30.42 22.45 14.63
C LEU A 33 31.10 23.17 13.46
N ILE A 34 31.20 24.50 13.49
CA ILE A 34 31.75 25.31 12.39
C ILE A 34 33.26 25.10 12.31
N GLU A 35 33.95 25.17 13.45
CA GLU A 35 35.38 24.88 13.54
C GLU A 35 35.68 23.44 13.11
N ARG A 36 34.85 22.46 13.51
CA ARG A 36 35.02 21.06 13.14
C ARG A 36 34.84 20.84 11.64
N THR A 37 33.83 21.45 11.02
CA THR A 37 33.63 21.37 9.56
C THR A 37 34.78 22.01 8.80
N LYS A 38 35.32 23.15 9.28
CA LYS A 38 36.50 23.77 8.67
C LYS A 38 37.73 22.86 8.78
N ALA A 39 38.02 22.36 9.97
CA ALA A 39 39.14 21.44 10.21
C ALA A 39 39.00 20.16 9.37
N ALA A 40 37.80 19.59 9.24
CA ALA A 40 37.57 18.41 8.43
C ALA A 40 37.88 18.62 6.94
N ARG A 41 37.55 19.80 6.37
CA ARG A 41 37.93 20.12 4.97
C ARG A 41 39.45 20.19 4.79
N GLU A 42 40.13 20.83 5.72
CA GLU A 42 41.60 20.95 5.69
C GLU A 42 42.28 19.57 5.86
N THR A 43 41.76 18.74 6.77
CA THR A 43 42.22 17.34 6.93
C THR A 43 42.05 16.53 5.64
N VAL A 44 40.94 16.69 4.92
CA VAL A 44 40.75 16.01 3.62
C VAL A 44 41.77 16.48 2.58
N GLN A 45 42.05 17.79 2.50
CA GLN A 45 43.07 18.33 1.58
C GLN A 45 44.48 17.82 1.90
N LEU A 46 44.83 17.74 3.19
CA LEU A 46 46.08 17.16 3.66
C LEU A 46 46.20 15.70 3.27
N ILE A 47 45.16 14.90 3.55
CA ILE A 47 45.09 13.48 3.19
C ILE A 47 45.26 13.29 1.69
N GLN A 48 44.58 14.09 0.87
CA GLN A 48 44.70 14.03 -0.58
C GLN A 48 46.13 14.37 -1.04
N SER A 49 46.72 15.43 -0.49
CA SER A 49 48.08 15.86 -0.84
C SER A 49 49.11 14.79 -0.48
N TYR A 50 49.02 14.22 0.72
CA TYR A 50 49.91 13.13 1.15
C TYR A 50 49.67 11.85 0.33
N GLY A 51 48.42 11.52 0.03
CA GLY A 51 48.07 10.42 -0.86
C GLY A 51 48.73 10.56 -2.24
N GLN A 52 48.72 11.75 -2.84
CA GLN A 52 49.39 12.02 -4.12
C GLN A 52 50.91 11.89 -4.03
N GLU A 53 51.52 12.31 -2.93
CA GLU A 53 52.96 12.09 -2.69
C GLU A 53 53.30 10.60 -2.65
N LEU A 54 52.46 9.79 -1.99
CA LEU A 54 52.60 8.34 -1.94
C LEU A 54 52.47 7.71 -3.33
N VAL A 55 51.52 8.18 -4.17
CA VAL A 55 51.41 7.77 -5.58
C VAL A 55 52.69 8.08 -6.33
N GLY A 56 53.26 9.28 -6.18
CA GLY A 56 54.53 9.67 -6.81
C GLY A 56 55.72 8.80 -6.38
N LYS A 57 55.65 8.19 -5.19
CA LYS A 57 56.64 7.24 -4.65
C LYS A 57 56.38 5.78 -5.04
N GLY A 58 55.32 5.50 -5.81
CA GLY A 58 54.90 4.12 -6.13
C GLY A 58 54.33 3.37 -4.92
N GLN A 59 53.86 4.07 -3.88
CA GLN A 59 53.29 3.44 -2.68
C GLN A 59 51.76 3.36 -2.78
N PHE A 60 51.25 2.73 -3.84
CA PHE A 60 49.84 2.81 -4.22
C PHE A 60 48.88 2.26 -3.16
N LYS A 61 49.23 1.16 -2.49
CA LYS A 61 48.42 0.61 -1.39
C LYS A 61 48.24 1.61 -0.24
N ASN A 62 49.32 2.31 0.13
CA ASN A 62 49.28 3.31 1.19
C ASN A 62 48.47 4.54 0.73
N ALA A 63 48.67 4.98 -0.52
CA ALA A 63 47.88 6.06 -1.10
C ALA A 63 46.38 5.75 -1.12
N ALA A 64 46.00 4.54 -1.53
CA ALA A 64 44.61 4.09 -1.52
C ALA A 64 43.98 4.17 -0.13
N ASN A 65 44.71 3.74 0.91
CA ASN A 65 44.26 3.82 2.29
C ASN A 65 44.08 5.28 2.75
N GLN A 66 44.99 6.17 2.37
CA GLN A 66 44.85 7.61 2.67
C GLN A 66 43.60 8.18 2.01
N PHE A 67 43.42 7.99 0.71
CA PHE A 67 42.24 8.50 0.00
C PHE A 67 40.93 7.94 0.57
N TYR A 68 40.89 6.65 0.93
CA TYR A 68 39.72 6.06 1.58
C TYR A 68 39.46 6.63 2.98
N SER A 69 40.51 6.85 3.77
CA SER A 69 40.37 7.56 5.06
C SER A 69 39.81 8.96 4.86
N GLY A 70 40.23 9.66 3.80
CA GLY A 70 39.67 10.93 3.37
C GLY A 70 38.17 10.85 3.08
N SER A 71 37.70 9.80 2.38
CA SER A 71 36.27 9.62 2.14
C SER A 71 35.48 9.41 3.44
N GLN A 72 36.06 8.68 4.41
CA GLN A 72 35.42 8.51 5.73
C GLN A 72 35.31 9.84 6.49
N VAL A 73 36.32 10.72 6.41
CA VAL A 73 36.24 12.06 7.00
C VAL A 73 35.11 12.86 6.35
N VAL A 74 35.02 12.87 5.02
CA VAL A 74 33.96 13.59 4.31
C VAL A 74 32.59 13.07 4.73
N LYS A 75 32.41 11.74 4.74
CA LYS A 75 31.16 11.08 5.14
C LYS A 75 30.74 11.44 6.56
N ASN A 76 31.68 11.41 7.51
CA ASN A 76 31.35 11.55 8.93
C ASN A 76 31.22 13.01 9.40
N PHE A 77 31.90 13.96 8.75
CA PHE A 77 32.00 15.34 9.23
C PHE A 77 31.50 16.40 8.26
N LEU A 78 31.45 16.12 6.95
CA LEU A 78 31.13 17.12 5.93
C LEU A 78 29.80 16.86 5.22
N ASN A 79 29.37 15.60 5.10
CA ASN A 79 28.20 15.18 4.31
C ASN A 79 28.22 15.77 2.88
N ASP A 80 29.38 15.78 2.23
CA ASP A 80 29.57 16.27 0.86
C ASP A 80 29.79 15.08 -0.10
N PRO A 81 28.75 14.63 -0.84
CA PRO A 81 28.86 13.44 -1.69
C PRO A 81 29.86 13.60 -2.85
N ASN A 82 30.07 14.82 -3.34
CA ASN A 82 30.98 15.06 -4.46
C ASN A 82 32.43 14.89 -4.02
N LEU A 83 32.77 15.47 -2.86
CA LEU A 83 34.10 15.34 -2.28
C LEU A 83 34.36 13.90 -1.80
N GLU A 84 33.34 13.22 -1.26
CA GLU A 84 33.43 11.81 -0.89
C GLU A 84 33.75 10.95 -2.11
N ASN A 85 32.98 11.12 -3.20
CA ASN A 85 33.19 10.39 -4.44
C ASN A 85 34.57 10.65 -5.04
N GLN A 86 35.06 11.89 -5.00
CA GLN A 86 36.42 12.20 -5.45
C GLN A 86 37.47 11.39 -4.68
N CYS A 87 37.37 11.32 -3.35
CA CYS A 87 38.27 10.51 -2.52
C CYS A 87 38.16 9.01 -2.84
N LEU A 88 36.93 8.49 -3.02
CA LEU A 88 36.71 7.09 -3.39
C LEU A 88 37.30 6.75 -4.76
N ILE A 89 37.15 7.64 -5.76
CA ILE A 89 37.72 7.47 -7.10
C ILE A 89 39.26 7.42 -7.04
N LEU A 90 39.88 8.34 -6.30
CA LEU A 90 41.34 8.34 -6.10
C LEU A 90 41.82 7.06 -5.40
N SER A 91 41.08 6.59 -4.40
CA SER A 91 41.36 5.32 -3.72
C SER A 91 41.26 4.14 -4.67
N ALA A 92 40.19 4.07 -5.46
CA ALA A 92 39.98 3.04 -6.46
C ALA A 92 41.10 3.02 -7.51
N GLN A 93 41.53 4.18 -8.02
CA GLN A 93 42.64 4.29 -8.97
C GLN A 93 43.95 3.78 -8.37
N ALA A 94 44.27 4.19 -7.14
CA ALA A 94 45.45 3.71 -6.44
C ALA A 94 45.40 2.19 -6.19
N LEU A 95 44.25 1.62 -5.84
CA LEU A 95 44.07 0.16 -5.72
C LEU A 95 44.28 -0.59 -7.04
N ALA A 96 43.81 -0.03 -8.16
CA ALA A 96 44.03 -0.62 -9.48
C ALA A 96 45.52 -0.60 -9.89
N ASN A 97 46.29 0.38 -9.44
CA ASN A 97 47.75 0.37 -9.64
C ASN A 97 48.43 -0.62 -8.67
N ALA A 98 48.00 -0.66 -7.41
CA ALA A 98 48.51 -1.62 -6.42
C ALA A 98 48.25 -3.07 -6.84
N SER A 99 47.13 -3.36 -7.54
CA SER A 99 46.87 -4.71 -8.03
C SER A 99 47.95 -5.17 -9.01
N GLN A 100 48.38 -4.30 -9.94
CA GLN A 100 49.45 -4.62 -10.89
C GLN A 100 50.81 -4.85 -10.22
N GLU A 101 51.11 -4.11 -9.14
CA GLU A 101 52.30 -4.39 -8.34
C GLU A 101 52.23 -5.80 -7.73
N HIS A 102 51.11 -6.15 -7.09
CA HIS A 102 50.94 -7.49 -6.51
C HIS A 102 51.11 -8.59 -7.57
N ILE A 103 50.59 -8.41 -8.78
CA ILE A 103 50.80 -9.37 -9.88
C ILE A 103 52.28 -9.46 -10.26
N THR A 104 53.00 -8.34 -10.30
CA THR A 104 54.45 -8.33 -10.58
C THR A 104 55.24 -9.15 -9.55
N TRP A 105 54.74 -9.24 -8.31
CA TRP A 105 55.31 -10.04 -7.22
C TRP A 105 54.72 -11.45 -7.09
N ASP A 106 53.96 -11.93 -8.09
CA ASP A 106 53.30 -13.24 -8.09
C ASP A 106 52.26 -13.44 -6.95
N ASP A 107 51.77 -12.35 -6.36
CA ASP A 107 50.69 -12.36 -5.36
C ASP A 107 49.33 -12.19 -6.04
N LEU A 108 48.86 -13.25 -6.70
CA LEU A 108 47.60 -13.26 -7.45
C LEU A 108 46.38 -12.90 -6.59
N ILE A 109 46.35 -13.36 -5.33
CA ILE A 109 45.22 -13.08 -4.42
C ILE A 109 45.22 -11.61 -4.01
N GLY A 110 46.39 -11.05 -3.66
CA GLY A 110 46.53 -9.64 -3.36
C GLY A 110 46.15 -8.76 -4.55
N GLY A 111 46.59 -9.13 -5.75
CA GLY A 111 46.25 -8.44 -7.00
C GLY A 111 44.75 -8.44 -7.27
N ALA A 112 44.13 -9.62 -7.24
CA ALA A 112 42.68 -9.77 -7.40
C ALA A 112 41.90 -9.00 -6.34
N ALA A 113 42.27 -9.08 -5.06
CA ALA A 113 41.59 -8.38 -3.98
C ALA A 113 41.65 -6.86 -4.16
N CYS A 114 42.81 -6.29 -4.51
CA CYS A 114 42.95 -4.86 -4.79
C CYS A 114 42.05 -4.42 -5.96
N MET A 115 42.02 -5.20 -7.05
CA MET A 115 41.17 -4.89 -8.21
C MET A 115 39.67 -5.00 -7.89
N THR A 116 39.29 -6.02 -7.11
CA THR A 116 37.92 -6.19 -6.62
C THR A 116 37.49 -5.00 -5.76
N ILE A 117 38.31 -4.60 -4.77
CA ILE A 117 37.99 -3.47 -3.90
C ILE A 117 37.91 -2.17 -4.72
N SER A 118 38.82 -1.96 -5.68
CA SER A 118 38.76 -0.82 -6.61
C SER A 118 37.40 -0.74 -7.32
N SER A 119 36.92 -1.87 -7.83
CA SER A 119 35.63 -1.97 -8.50
C SER A 119 34.45 -1.73 -7.55
N LEU A 120 34.51 -2.25 -6.32
CA LEU A 120 33.49 -2.01 -5.30
C LEU A 120 33.40 -0.53 -4.92
N LEU A 121 34.54 0.16 -4.77
CA LEU A 121 34.54 1.60 -4.49
C LEU A 121 33.94 2.40 -5.64
N ARG A 122 34.16 1.99 -6.90
CA ARG A 122 33.52 2.60 -8.07
C ARG A 122 31.99 2.40 -8.07
N ILE A 123 31.52 1.21 -7.71
CA ILE A 123 30.09 0.94 -7.54
C ILE A 123 29.47 1.91 -6.52
N ILE A 124 30.14 2.18 -5.39
CA ILE A 124 29.66 3.14 -4.38
C ILE A 124 29.48 4.55 -4.99
N THR A 125 30.34 4.94 -5.92
CA THR A 125 30.27 6.25 -6.61
C THR A 125 29.22 6.30 -7.73
N GLY A 126 28.53 5.19 -8.00
CA GLY A 126 27.53 5.06 -9.06
C GLY A 126 28.09 4.64 -10.43
N ASP A 127 29.38 4.32 -10.52
CA ASP A 127 29.97 3.73 -11.72
C ASP A 127 29.73 2.22 -11.73
N TRP A 128 28.69 1.79 -12.45
CA TRP A 128 28.31 0.38 -12.62
C TRP A 128 29.01 -0.30 -13.82
N ASN A 129 29.84 0.42 -14.58
CA ASN A 129 30.53 -0.14 -15.76
C ASN A 129 31.90 -0.75 -15.41
N VAL A 130 32.01 -1.37 -14.23
CA VAL A 130 33.27 -1.92 -13.72
C VAL A 130 33.75 -3.16 -14.47
N ASN A 131 32.84 -3.87 -15.17
CA ASN A 131 33.15 -5.08 -15.92
C ASN A 131 34.18 -4.83 -17.03
N SER A 132 34.12 -3.67 -17.71
CA SER A 132 35.08 -3.34 -18.77
C SER A 132 36.53 -3.31 -18.26
N HIS A 133 36.76 -2.67 -17.09
CA HIS A 133 38.07 -2.60 -16.47
C HIS A 133 38.53 -3.95 -15.89
N LEU A 134 37.59 -4.75 -15.36
CA LEU A 134 37.88 -6.09 -14.86
C LEU A 134 38.27 -7.04 -16.00
N ASP A 135 37.57 -7.00 -17.13
CA ASP A 135 37.85 -7.83 -18.30
C ASP A 135 39.26 -7.58 -18.83
N ASP A 136 39.68 -6.31 -18.92
CA ASP A 136 41.04 -5.95 -19.34
C ASP A 136 42.09 -6.47 -18.36
N PHE A 137 41.82 -6.38 -17.06
CA PHE A 137 42.70 -6.91 -16.01
C PHE A 137 42.79 -8.44 -16.03
N ILE A 138 41.67 -9.14 -16.24
CA ILE A 138 41.62 -10.60 -16.35
C ILE A 138 42.31 -11.07 -17.64
N LYS A 139 42.14 -10.39 -18.77
CA LYS A 139 42.82 -10.78 -20.02
C LYS A 139 44.33 -10.62 -19.96
N ALA A 140 44.81 -9.62 -19.22
CA ALA A 140 46.23 -9.33 -19.08
C ALA A 140 46.96 -10.35 -18.18
N ASN A 141 46.24 -11.13 -17.36
CA ASN A 141 46.82 -11.93 -16.28
C ASN A 141 46.17 -13.32 -16.19
N ASP A 142 46.96 -14.39 -15.97
CA ASP A 142 46.41 -15.74 -15.85
C ASP A 142 46.00 -16.07 -14.40
N PHE A 143 44.70 -16.17 -14.15
CA PHE A 143 44.13 -16.57 -12.84
C PHE A 143 43.60 -18.02 -12.83
N SER A 144 43.71 -18.76 -13.93
CA SER A 144 43.02 -20.05 -14.14
C SER A 144 43.33 -21.10 -13.07
N ASN A 145 44.53 -21.05 -12.49
CA ASN A 145 44.99 -21.99 -11.46
C ASN A 145 44.76 -21.50 -10.02
N ASN A 146 44.14 -20.33 -9.82
CA ASN A 146 43.91 -19.77 -8.48
C ASN A 146 42.42 -19.46 -8.26
N GLN A 147 41.74 -20.40 -7.60
CA GLN A 147 40.30 -20.31 -7.31
C GLN A 147 39.96 -19.09 -6.45
N ALA A 148 40.79 -18.75 -5.45
CA ALA A 148 40.52 -17.63 -4.55
C ALA A 148 40.62 -16.29 -5.27
N ALA A 149 41.66 -16.09 -6.07
CA ALA A 149 41.83 -14.89 -6.89
C ALA A 149 40.68 -14.74 -7.90
N THR A 150 40.32 -15.84 -8.56
CA THR A 150 39.19 -15.89 -9.50
C THR A 150 37.86 -15.52 -8.81
N ALA A 151 37.57 -16.11 -7.65
CA ALA A 151 36.35 -15.81 -6.89
C ALA A 151 36.26 -14.34 -6.47
N CYS A 152 37.38 -13.72 -6.05
CA CYS A 152 37.43 -12.29 -5.77
C CYS A 152 36.99 -11.45 -6.98
N LEU A 153 37.50 -11.76 -8.17
CA LEU A 153 37.22 -11.00 -9.40
C LEU A 153 35.78 -11.16 -9.88
N TYR A 154 35.10 -12.25 -9.53
CA TYR A 154 33.68 -12.44 -9.83
C TYR A 154 32.73 -11.64 -8.93
N ILE A 155 33.18 -11.15 -7.76
CA ILE A 155 32.31 -10.38 -6.85
C ILE A 155 31.68 -9.17 -7.56
N PRO A 156 32.44 -8.23 -8.17
CA PRO A 156 31.83 -7.07 -8.80
C PRO A 156 31.00 -7.44 -10.04
N TYR A 157 31.42 -8.46 -10.79
CA TYR A 157 30.66 -8.97 -11.94
C TYR A 157 29.26 -9.45 -11.53
N ASN A 158 29.20 -10.22 -10.44
CA ASN A 158 27.96 -10.69 -9.87
C ASN A 158 27.09 -9.55 -9.35
N LEU A 159 27.67 -8.54 -8.69
CA LEU A 159 26.91 -7.38 -8.22
C LEU A 159 26.28 -6.58 -9.37
N VAL A 160 27.05 -6.25 -10.41
CA VAL A 160 26.54 -5.51 -11.58
C VAL A 160 25.46 -6.32 -12.31
N THR A 161 25.68 -7.62 -12.47
CA THR A 161 24.72 -8.50 -13.15
C THR A 161 23.45 -8.69 -12.32
N ALA A 162 23.56 -8.78 -10.99
CA ALA A 162 22.42 -8.91 -10.09
C ALA A 162 21.43 -7.76 -10.24
N VAL A 163 21.90 -6.53 -10.43
CA VAL A 163 21.05 -5.32 -10.55
C VAL A 163 20.69 -4.96 -11.99
N ASN A 164 20.90 -5.88 -12.94
CA ASN A 164 20.52 -5.65 -14.33
C ASN A 164 19.00 -5.43 -14.43
N ARG A 165 18.59 -4.21 -14.76
CA ARG A 165 17.17 -3.80 -14.83
C ARG A 165 16.30 -4.67 -15.74
N SER A 166 16.89 -5.32 -16.74
CA SER A 166 16.14 -6.19 -17.67
C SER A 166 15.89 -7.58 -17.09
N ASN A 167 16.76 -8.03 -16.17
CA ASN A 167 16.70 -9.35 -15.57
C ASN A 167 17.42 -9.35 -14.21
N PRO A 168 16.82 -8.78 -13.15
CA PRO A 168 17.44 -8.74 -11.84
C PRO A 168 17.63 -10.17 -11.31
N ASN A 169 18.79 -10.45 -10.72
CA ASN A 169 19.13 -11.79 -10.24
C ASN A 169 19.65 -11.76 -8.78
N PRO A 170 18.81 -12.10 -7.79
CA PRO A 170 19.19 -12.14 -6.38
C PRO A 170 20.26 -13.19 -6.05
N GLU A 171 20.29 -14.31 -6.78
CA GLU A 171 21.22 -15.42 -6.50
C GLU A 171 22.66 -14.97 -6.72
N LEU A 172 22.89 -14.11 -7.72
CA LEU A 172 24.21 -13.51 -7.96
C LEU A 172 24.65 -12.57 -6.84
N LEU A 173 23.72 -11.80 -6.24
CA LEU A 173 24.03 -10.98 -5.07
C LEU A 173 24.39 -11.85 -3.85
N GLN A 174 23.69 -12.97 -3.65
CA GLN A 174 24.02 -13.93 -2.60
C GLN A 174 25.40 -14.54 -2.85
N GLN A 175 25.66 -15.02 -4.07
CA GLN A 175 26.95 -15.58 -4.44
C GLN A 175 28.10 -14.58 -4.25
N ALA A 176 27.88 -13.30 -4.60
CA ALA A 176 28.87 -12.24 -4.37
C ALA A 176 29.13 -12.02 -2.87
N SER A 177 28.10 -12.13 -2.03
CA SER A 177 28.22 -12.03 -0.57
C SER A 177 29.02 -13.21 -0.02
N ASP A 178 28.71 -14.43 -0.44
CA ASP A 178 29.42 -15.66 -0.03
C ASP A 178 30.90 -15.59 -0.43
N PHE A 179 31.20 -15.17 -1.67
CA PHE A 179 32.59 -14.99 -2.13
C PHE A 179 33.32 -13.88 -1.37
N THR A 180 32.62 -12.82 -0.99
CA THR A 180 33.18 -11.74 -0.17
C THR A 180 33.66 -12.28 1.17
N GLU A 181 32.80 -13.01 1.88
CA GLU A 181 33.12 -13.57 3.20
C GLU A 181 34.23 -14.64 3.10
N GLN A 182 34.14 -15.54 2.12
CA GLN A 182 35.06 -16.66 2.00
C GLN A 182 36.45 -16.25 1.50
N TYR A 183 36.53 -15.34 0.52
CA TYR A 183 37.78 -15.06 -0.19
C TYR A 183 38.26 -13.62 0.00
N LEU A 184 37.41 -12.62 -0.20
CA LEU A 184 37.86 -11.23 -0.18
C LEU A 184 38.26 -10.78 1.23
N MET A 185 37.44 -11.08 2.23
CA MET A 185 37.65 -10.63 3.61
C MET A 185 38.87 -11.29 4.28
N THR A 186 39.37 -12.40 3.74
CA THR A 186 40.59 -13.07 4.21
C THR A 186 41.85 -12.48 3.57
N ALA A 187 41.72 -11.68 2.50
CA ALA A 187 42.84 -11.06 1.80
C ALA A 187 43.41 -9.85 2.58
N LYS A 188 44.74 -9.73 2.61
CA LYS A 188 45.46 -8.64 3.32
C LYS A 188 44.98 -7.22 2.95
N PRO A 189 44.64 -6.90 1.68
CA PRO A 189 44.14 -5.57 1.35
C PRO A 189 42.78 -5.24 1.96
N ALA A 190 41.90 -6.22 2.22
CA ALA A 190 40.50 -5.98 2.56
C ALA A 190 40.27 -5.37 3.96
N SER A 191 41.19 -5.60 4.90
CA SER A 191 41.03 -5.16 6.30
C SER A 191 40.82 -3.65 6.46
N MET A 192 41.36 -2.84 5.56
CA MET A 192 41.22 -1.38 5.59
C MET A 192 39.93 -0.88 4.91
N PHE A 193 39.24 -1.73 4.16
CA PHE A 193 38.10 -1.35 3.30
C PHE A 193 36.80 -2.08 3.66
N VAL A 194 36.73 -2.72 4.83
CA VAL A 194 35.58 -3.52 5.28
C VAL A 194 34.26 -2.75 5.15
N ASP A 195 34.23 -1.50 5.60
CA ASP A 195 33.02 -0.68 5.54
C ASP A 195 32.62 -0.32 4.09
N GLY A 196 33.61 -0.15 3.20
CA GLY A 196 33.40 0.13 1.79
C GLY A 196 32.85 -1.09 1.06
N ILE A 197 33.42 -2.27 1.34
CA ILE A 197 32.95 -3.56 0.81
C ILE A 197 31.50 -3.79 1.21
N LYS A 198 31.17 -3.65 2.51
CA LYS A 198 29.80 -3.79 3.01
C LYS A 198 28.86 -2.79 2.37
N ARG A 199 29.27 -1.51 2.29
CA ARG A 199 28.45 -0.46 1.65
C ARG A 199 28.17 -0.77 0.18
N ALA A 200 29.12 -1.32 -0.57
CA ALA A 200 28.90 -1.70 -1.96
C ALA A 200 27.85 -2.82 -2.07
N LEU A 201 27.91 -3.84 -1.20
CA LEU A 201 26.91 -4.90 -1.13
C LEU A 201 25.52 -4.35 -0.76
N ASP A 202 25.46 -3.48 0.24
CA ASP A 202 24.20 -2.88 0.70
C ASP A 202 23.58 -1.96 -0.35
N LEU A 203 24.39 -1.15 -1.04
CA LEU A 203 23.93 -0.33 -2.17
C LEU A 203 23.39 -1.21 -3.30
N THR A 204 24.08 -2.31 -3.61
CA THR A 204 23.63 -3.26 -4.63
C THR A 204 22.29 -3.89 -4.23
N ARG A 205 22.12 -4.27 -2.96
CA ARG A 205 20.84 -4.76 -2.43
C ARG A 205 19.73 -3.72 -2.53
N GLN A 206 20.03 -2.45 -2.22
CA GLN A 206 19.08 -1.36 -2.35
C GLN A 206 18.66 -1.15 -3.82
N VAL A 207 19.61 -1.09 -4.75
CA VAL A 207 19.31 -0.95 -6.19
C VAL A 207 18.52 -2.16 -6.70
N LEU A 208 18.85 -3.37 -6.23
CA LEU A 208 18.08 -4.57 -6.54
C LEU A 208 16.63 -4.41 -6.07
N MET A 209 16.40 -3.99 -4.83
CA MET A 209 15.05 -3.74 -4.30
C MET A 209 14.30 -2.66 -5.10
N ASP A 210 14.96 -1.56 -5.44
CA ASP A 210 14.34 -0.44 -6.19
C ASP A 210 13.98 -0.81 -7.63
N THR A 211 14.72 -1.74 -8.24
CA THR A 211 14.48 -2.22 -9.61
C THR A 211 13.54 -3.42 -9.66
N THR A 212 13.33 -4.08 -8.53
CA THR A 212 12.53 -5.29 -8.44
C THR A 212 11.06 -4.96 -8.26
N LYS A 213 10.22 -5.52 -9.13
CA LYS A 213 8.78 -5.46 -8.99
C LYS A 213 8.32 -6.53 -8.01
N PHE A 214 7.66 -6.11 -6.93
CA PHE A 214 7.16 -7.01 -5.89
C PHE A 214 5.67 -7.33 -6.05
N PRO A 215 5.24 -8.59 -5.82
CA PRO A 215 3.83 -8.93 -5.76
C PRO A 215 3.16 -8.35 -4.52
N SER A 216 1.85 -8.13 -4.59
CA SER A 216 1.03 -7.72 -3.45
C SER A 216 -0.32 -8.40 -3.55
N ILE A 217 -0.61 -9.34 -2.64
CA ILE A 217 -1.80 -10.19 -2.71
C ILE A 217 -2.89 -9.64 -1.80
N LYS A 218 -4.12 -9.56 -2.33
CA LYS A 218 -5.35 -9.24 -1.59
C LYS A 218 -6.40 -10.33 -1.77
N ALA A 219 -7.27 -10.49 -0.78
CA ALA A 219 -8.46 -11.33 -0.90
C ALA A 219 -9.73 -10.48 -1.02
N LYS A 220 -10.65 -10.93 -1.86
CA LYS A 220 -12.05 -10.52 -1.87
C LYS A 220 -12.90 -11.71 -1.46
N PHE A 221 -13.82 -11.48 -0.53
CA PHE A 221 -14.71 -12.51 -0.01
C PHE A 221 -16.10 -12.33 -0.60
N ASN A 222 -16.70 -13.40 -1.09
CA ASN A 222 -18.06 -13.40 -1.61
C ASN A 222 -18.85 -14.54 -0.97
N TYR A 223 -19.91 -14.18 -0.27
CA TYR A 223 -20.77 -15.06 0.52
C TYR A 223 -22.17 -14.47 0.66
N LYS A 224 -23.15 -15.34 0.97
CA LYS A 224 -24.53 -14.93 1.25
C LYS A 224 -24.60 -14.22 2.60
N THR A 225 -25.25 -13.06 2.66
CA THR A 225 -25.33 -12.21 3.87
C THR A 225 -26.50 -12.55 4.80
N ASP A 226 -27.46 -13.36 4.33
CA ASP A 226 -28.63 -13.80 5.10
C ASP A 226 -28.68 -15.33 5.16
N VAL A 227 -27.99 -15.88 6.16
CA VAL A 227 -27.86 -17.32 6.37
C VAL A 227 -28.40 -17.66 7.75
N ILE A 228 -29.19 -18.73 7.83
CA ILE A 228 -29.73 -19.22 9.10
C ILE A 228 -28.99 -20.44 9.62
N PHE A 229 -29.18 -20.77 10.89
CA PHE A 229 -28.62 -21.98 11.50
C PHE A 229 -28.99 -23.25 10.72
N GLY A 230 -28.03 -24.15 10.57
CA GLY A 230 -28.18 -25.39 9.80
C GLY A 230 -28.29 -25.23 8.27
N GLU A 231 -28.35 -24.01 7.73
CA GLU A 231 -28.40 -23.79 6.27
C GLU A 231 -27.05 -24.12 5.61
N LYS A 232 -27.11 -24.62 4.38
CA LYS A 232 -25.94 -24.75 3.49
C LYS A 232 -25.74 -23.45 2.72
N PHE A 233 -24.52 -22.94 2.68
CA PHE A 233 -24.19 -21.77 1.88
C PHE A 233 -22.84 -21.93 1.17
N THR A 234 -22.68 -21.16 0.09
CA THR A 234 -21.46 -21.14 -0.69
C THR A 234 -20.61 -19.95 -0.29
N PHE A 235 -19.32 -20.20 -0.07
CA PHE A 235 -18.31 -19.22 0.24
C PHE A 235 -17.24 -19.24 -0.84
N SER A 236 -16.85 -18.06 -1.32
CA SER A 236 -15.82 -17.90 -2.34
C SER A 236 -14.79 -16.86 -1.92
N VAL A 237 -13.52 -17.16 -2.21
CA VAL A 237 -12.39 -16.26 -2.00
C VAL A 237 -11.70 -16.05 -3.32
N GLN A 238 -11.54 -14.79 -3.70
CA GLN A 238 -10.79 -14.37 -4.88
C GLN A 238 -9.48 -13.73 -4.42
N LEU A 239 -8.37 -14.31 -4.82
CA LEU A 239 -7.04 -13.76 -4.65
C LEU A 239 -6.71 -12.88 -5.85
N GLU A 240 -6.22 -11.67 -5.58
CA GLU A 240 -5.80 -10.70 -6.58
C GLU A 240 -4.37 -10.28 -6.30
N ASN A 241 -3.50 -10.34 -7.31
CA ASN A 241 -2.19 -9.70 -7.23
C ASN A 241 -2.30 -8.25 -7.72
N ILE A 242 -2.39 -7.32 -6.78
CA ILE A 242 -2.43 -5.88 -7.03
C ILE A 242 -1.03 -5.24 -7.09
N GLY A 243 0.02 -6.03 -6.91
CA GLY A 243 1.42 -5.58 -7.04
C GLY A 243 1.90 -5.62 -8.48
N GLU A 244 3.13 -5.16 -8.70
CA GLU A 244 3.73 -5.15 -10.03
C GLU A 244 4.57 -6.40 -10.33
N GLY A 245 4.90 -7.17 -9.29
CA GLY A 245 5.70 -8.39 -9.38
C GLY A 245 4.86 -9.65 -9.50
N ILE A 246 5.47 -10.73 -10.00
CA ILE A 246 4.86 -12.06 -10.05
C ILE A 246 4.99 -12.72 -8.68
N ALA A 247 3.89 -13.28 -8.17
CA ALA A 247 3.92 -14.15 -7.00
C ALA A 247 4.01 -15.61 -7.47
N ASN A 248 5.04 -16.33 -7.06
CA ASN A 248 5.23 -17.74 -7.39
C ASN A 248 4.76 -18.63 -6.23
N ASN A 249 4.32 -19.85 -6.54
CA ASN A 249 3.90 -20.87 -5.57
C ASN A 249 2.89 -20.33 -4.54
N VAL A 250 1.88 -19.59 -5.03
CA VAL A 250 0.88 -18.98 -4.17
C VAL A 250 -0.01 -20.06 -3.57
N ILE A 251 -0.05 -20.10 -2.25
CA ILE A 251 -0.92 -20.98 -1.47
C ILE A 251 -1.71 -20.10 -0.50
N ALA A 252 -3.02 -19.96 -0.73
CA ALA A 252 -3.90 -19.38 0.27
C ALA A 252 -4.59 -20.47 1.08
N THR A 253 -4.52 -20.36 2.40
CA THR A 253 -5.16 -21.26 3.36
C THR A 253 -6.30 -20.54 4.05
N ILE A 254 -7.48 -21.16 4.00
CA ILE A 254 -8.71 -20.64 4.57
C ILE A 254 -8.99 -21.44 5.83
N LYS A 255 -8.91 -20.78 7.00
CA LYS A 255 -9.11 -21.46 8.28
C LYS A 255 -10.59 -21.49 8.59
N ILE A 256 -11.22 -22.64 8.35
CA ILE A 256 -12.62 -22.87 8.70
C ILE A 256 -12.73 -23.13 10.21
N PRO A 257 -13.50 -22.32 10.95
CA PRO A 257 -13.79 -22.56 12.36
C PRO A 257 -14.44 -23.92 12.60
N SER A 258 -14.20 -24.53 13.76
CA SER A 258 -14.67 -25.89 14.10
C SER A 258 -16.20 -26.02 14.20
N ASN A 259 -16.92 -24.91 14.31
CA ASN A 259 -18.38 -24.87 14.35
C ASN A 259 -19.01 -24.81 12.94
N LEU A 260 -18.22 -24.82 11.86
CA LEU A 260 -18.69 -24.97 10.50
C LEU A 260 -18.30 -26.33 9.92
N THR A 261 -19.21 -26.94 9.17
CA THR A 261 -18.94 -28.22 8.49
C THR A 261 -18.73 -27.99 7.00
N ILE A 262 -17.60 -28.45 6.46
CA ILE A 262 -17.32 -28.42 5.03
C ILE A 262 -18.10 -29.54 4.33
N VAL A 263 -18.89 -29.17 3.32
CA VAL A 263 -19.68 -30.12 2.51
C VAL A 263 -18.93 -30.52 1.25
N SER A 264 -18.32 -29.55 0.58
CA SER A 264 -17.62 -29.76 -0.69
C SER A 264 -16.65 -28.61 -0.96
N GLY A 265 -15.61 -28.88 -1.75
CA GLY A 265 -14.55 -27.93 -2.09
C GLY A 265 -13.31 -28.09 -1.21
N GLN A 266 -12.29 -27.28 -1.50
CA GLN A 266 -11.02 -27.26 -0.76
C GLN A 266 -10.88 -25.91 -0.06
N ASN A 267 -10.42 -25.92 1.18
CA ASN A 267 -10.12 -24.71 1.96
C ASN A 267 -8.72 -24.15 1.64
N GLN A 268 -8.17 -24.51 0.49
CA GLN A 268 -6.88 -24.09 0.00
C GLN A 268 -7.01 -23.68 -1.47
N ILE A 269 -6.39 -22.57 -1.83
CA ILE A 269 -6.28 -22.09 -3.20
C ILE A 269 -4.80 -22.14 -3.56
N SER A 270 -4.44 -22.86 -4.62
CA SER A 270 -3.08 -22.92 -5.13
C SER A 270 -2.99 -22.30 -6.52
N SER A 271 -1.89 -21.61 -6.78
CA SER A 271 -1.54 -21.08 -8.09
C SER A 271 -0.02 -21.08 -8.23
N ASP A 272 0.49 -21.74 -9.27
CA ASP A 272 1.93 -21.79 -9.54
C ASP A 272 2.51 -20.39 -9.74
N GLN A 273 1.75 -19.53 -10.44
CA GLN A 273 2.09 -18.14 -10.65
C GLN A 273 0.83 -17.26 -10.68
N LEU A 274 0.81 -16.23 -9.83
CA LEU A 274 -0.21 -15.19 -9.85
C LEU A 274 0.41 -13.90 -10.41
N GLN A 275 0.13 -13.62 -11.67
CA GLN A 275 0.62 -12.45 -12.40
C GLN A 275 -0.06 -11.16 -11.92
N PRO A 276 0.59 -9.99 -12.07
CA PRO A 276 -0.03 -8.69 -11.81
C PRO A 276 -1.40 -8.55 -12.48
N GLY A 277 -2.41 -8.13 -11.72
CA GLY A 277 -3.78 -7.93 -12.19
C GLY A 277 -4.59 -9.21 -12.46
N THR A 278 -4.02 -10.41 -12.23
CA THR A 278 -4.76 -11.66 -12.39
C THR A 278 -5.44 -12.11 -11.10
N LEU A 279 -6.48 -12.91 -11.28
CA LEU A 279 -7.32 -13.44 -10.21
C LEU A 279 -7.20 -14.96 -10.13
N SER A 280 -7.18 -15.49 -8.92
CA SER A 280 -7.37 -16.91 -8.65
C SER A 280 -8.51 -17.07 -7.66
N GLU A 281 -9.45 -17.97 -7.93
CA GLU A 281 -10.67 -18.12 -7.15
C GLU A 281 -10.80 -19.54 -6.59
N GLY A 282 -11.20 -19.63 -5.32
CA GLY A 282 -11.62 -20.86 -4.68
C GLY A 282 -13.04 -20.75 -4.16
N GLN A 283 -13.84 -21.79 -4.38
CA GLN A 283 -15.22 -21.86 -3.93
C GLN A 283 -15.46 -23.17 -3.18
N PHE A 284 -16.15 -23.11 -2.05
CA PHE A 284 -16.53 -24.28 -1.27
C PHE A 284 -17.85 -24.05 -0.54
N THR A 285 -18.50 -25.15 -0.16
CA THR A 285 -19.82 -25.16 0.48
C THR A 285 -19.69 -25.53 1.94
N LEU A 286 -20.31 -24.74 2.80
CA LEU A 286 -20.31 -24.89 4.25
C LEU A 286 -21.73 -25.12 4.78
N ILE A 287 -21.84 -25.77 5.95
CA ILE A 287 -23.06 -25.84 6.76
C ILE A 287 -22.86 -24.99 8.01
N CYS A 288 -23.83 -24.13 8.29
CA CYS A 288 -23.89 -23.33 9.51
C CYS A 288 -24.10 -24.19 10.77
N PRO A 289 -23.56 -23.78 11.94
CA PRO A 289 -23.77 -24.48 13.21
C PRO A 289 -25.25 -24.60 13.59
N SER A 290 -25.52 -25.44 14.59
CA SER A 290 -26.80 -25.39 15.32
C SER A 290 -26.88 -24.10 16.15
N GLY A 291 -28.05 -23.47 16.13
CA GLY A 291 -28.32 -22.21 16.81
C GLY A 291 -28.92 -22.34 18.20
N GLU A 292 -28.76 -23.48 18.88
CA GLU A 292 -29.44 -23.73 20.15
C GLU A 292 -29.18 -22.60 21.15
N GLY A 293 -30.26 -21.92 21.57
CA GLY A 293 -30.23 -20.84 22.53
C GLY A 293 -29.73 -19.47 22.02
N ASN A 294 -29.42 -19.31 20.73
CA ASN A 294 -28.88 -18.07 20.17
C ASN A 294 -29.78 -17.49 19.08
N GLU A 295 -30.00 -16.17 19.09
CA GLU A 295 -30.70 -15.46 18.01
C GLU A 295 -29.76 -15.11 16.85
N GLU A 296 -28.50 -14.77 17.15
CA GLU A 296 -27.47 -14.42 16.17
C GLU A 296 -26.08 -14.85 16.66
N ILE A 297 -25.25 -15.38 15.75
CA ILE A 297 -23.82 -15.68 15.98
C ILE A 297 -23.02 -15.11 14.81
N SER A 298 -21.91 -14.42 15.09
CA SER A 298 -20.96 -14.01 14.05
C SER A 298 -19.88 -15.06 13.86
N ILE A 299 -19.63 -15.43 12.60
CA ILE A 299 -18.55 -16.34 12.23
C ILE A 299 -17.44 -15.57 11.51
N GLU A 300 -16.21 -15.82 11.93
CA GLU A 300 -15.01 -15.24 11.34
C GLU A 300 -14.20 -16.33 10.63
N ILE A 301 -13.93 -16.14 9.34
CA ILE A 301 -13.12 -17.06 8.54
C ILE A 301 -11.85 -16.31 8.10
N PRO A 302 -10.72 -16.48 8.81
CA PRO A 302 -9.47 -15.84 8.43
C PRO A 302 -8.79 -16.56 7.26
N VAL A 303 -8.16 -15.78 6.39
CA VAL A 303 -7.43 -16.28 5.22
C VAL A 303 -5.98 -15.83 5.29
N PHE A 304 -5.07 -16.77 5.06
CA PHE A 304 -3.63 -16.55 5.03
C PHE A 304 -3.11 -16.91 3.65
N ALA A 305 -2.08 -16.23 3.17
CA ALA A 305 -1.38 -16.59 1.94
C ALA A 305 0.12 -16.73 2.18
N GLU A 306 0.69 -17.71 1.51
CA GLU A 306 2.12 -17.94 1.38
C GLU A 306 2.49 -17.87 -0.10
N PHE A 307 3.60 -17.20 -0.44
CA PHE A 307 4.12 -17.14 -1.81
C PHE A 307 5.61 -16.83 -1.80
N THR A 308 6.25 -17.02 -2.95
CA THR A 308 7.64 -16.65 -3.20
C THR A 308 7.69 -15.46 -4.15
N ASP A 309 8.46 -14.42 -3.80
CA ASP A 309 8.70 -13.30 -4.70
C ASP A 309 9.79 -13.63 -5.74
N ILE A 310 10.08 -12.70 -6.65
CA ILE A 310 11.15 -12.86 -7.65
C ILE A 310 12.56 -12.91 -7.02
N LEU A 311 12.70 -12.48 -5.76
CA LEU A 311 13.95 -12.59 -5.01
C LEU A 311 14.14 -13.96 -4.34
N GLY A 312 13.15 -14.87 -4.46
CA GLY A 312 13.17 -16.16 -3.79
C GLY A 312 12.73 -16.10 -2.31
N ASN A 313 12.33 -14.93 -1.81
CA ASN A 313 11.89 -14.80 -0.43
C ASN A 313 10.51 -15.43 -0.26
N LYS A 314 10.38 -16.26 0.78
CA LYS A 314 9.09 -16.78 1.21
C LYS A 314 8.37 -15.72 2.04
N ASN A 315 7.21 -15.31 1.57
CA ASN A 315 6.35 -14.33 2.22
C ASN A 315 5.13 -15.06 2.78
N SER A 316 4.77 -14.72 4.02
CA SER A 316 3.53 -15.18 4.67
C SER A 316 2.75 -13.96 5.13
N LEU A 317 1.48 -13.85 4.73
CA LEU A 317 0.65 -12.70 5.09
C LEU A 317 -0.79 -13.10 5.43
N SER A 318 -1.42 -12.29 6.28
CA SER A 318 -2.86 -12.37 6.54
C SER A 318 -3.61 -11.56 5.49
N LEU A 319 -4.53 -12.20 4.78
CA LEU A 319 -5.37 -11.58 3.75
C LEU A 319 -6.67 -10.98 4.33
N GLY A 320 -6.81 -10.99 5.65
CA GLY A 320 -8.00 -10.56 6.36
C GLY A 320 -8.93 -11.71 6.72
N MET A 321 -10.16 -11.35 7.09
CA MET A 321 -11.17 -12.31 7.54
C MET A 321 -12.53 -11.96 6.94
N ALA A 322 -13.28 -12.98 6.54
CA ALA A 322 -14.69 -12.81 6.24
C ALA A 322 -15.49 -12.93 7.53
N ILE A 323 -16.36 -11.95 7.79
CA ILE A 323 -17.23 -11.93 8.96
C ILE A 323 -18.67 -11.94 8.45
N PHE A 324 -19.45 -12.95 8.79
CA PHE A 324 -20.87 -12.96 8.48
C PHE A 324 -21.73 -13.45 9.65
N PRO A 325 -22.87 -12.79 9.89
CA PRO A 325 -23.81 -13.18 10.93
C PRO A 325 -24.69 -14.34 10.46
N ILE A 326 -24.92 -15.29 11.36
CA ILE A 326 -25.85 -16.42 11.21
C ILE A 326 -26.98 -16.21 12.21
N ARG A 327 -28.23 -16.39 11.77
CA ARG A 327 -29.42 -16.06 12.56
C ARG A 327 -30.38 -17.22 12.74
N SER A 328 -31.28 -17.10 13.71
CA SER A 328 -32.42 -18.02 13.89
C SER A 328 -33.48 -17.86 12.79
N GLU A 329 -33.64 -16.66 12.27
CA GLU A 329 -34.58 -16.31 11.20
C GLU A 329 -33.90 -15.46 10.11
N LYS A 330 -34.40 -15.56 8.88
CA LYS A 330 -33.91 -14.73 7.78
C LYS A 330 -34.29 -13.28 8.02
N LYS A 331 -33.29 -12.41 8.05
CA LYS A 331 -33.50 -10.98 8.29
C LYS A 331 -34.28 -10.35 7.14
N GLY A 332 -34.06 -10.81 5.91
CA GLY A 332 -34.84 -10.37 4.75
C GLY A 332 -36.33 -10.68 4.89
N ASP A 333 -36.70 -11.86 5.38
CA ASP A 333 -38.10 -12.27 5.54
C ASP A 333 -38.80 -11.45 6.64
N LYS A 334 -38.09 -11.19 7.75
CA LYS A 334 -38.56 -10.34 8.84
C LYS A 334 -38.84 -8.91 8.36
N LEU A 335 -37.87 -8.29 7.70
CA LEU A 335 -38.00 -6.91 7.18
C LEU A 335 -39.08 -6.82 6.10
N THR A 336 -39.19 -7.82 5.22
CA THR A 336 -40.24 -7.88 4.20
C THR A 336 -41.63 -7.94 4.83
N SER A 337 -41.78 -8.74 5.90
CA SER A 337 -43.03 -8.84 6.65
C SER A 337 -43.41 -7.52 7.32
N GLN A 338 -42.45 -6.87 7.97
CA GLN A 338 -42.64 -5.55 8.59
C GLN A 338 -43.02 -4.47 7.56
N LEU A 339 -42.29 -4.42 6.43
CA LEU A 339 -42.57 -3.48 5.35
C LEU A 339 -43.97 -3.70 4.76
N THR A 340 -44.38 -4.95 4.57
CA THR A 340 -45.71 -5.29 4.04
C THR A 340 -46.82 -4.77 4.96
N ILE A 341 -46.68 -4.96 6.27
CA ILE A 341 -47.64 -4.46 7.27
C ILE A 341 -47.67 -2.93 7.25
N LEU A 342 -46.50 -2.29 7.25
CA LEU A 342 -46.38 -0.83 7.30
C LEU A 342 -46.94 -0.16 6.03
N LYS A 343 -46.61 -0.69 4.85
CA LYS A 343 -47.13 -0.25 3.55
C LYS A 343 -48.65 -0.36 3.51
N LYS A 344 -49.22 -1.46 4.01
CA LYS A 344 -50.66 -1.65 4.12
C LYS A 344 -51.31 -0.59 5.01
N ASN A 345 -50.78 -0.39 6.22
CA ASN A 345 -51.33 0.59 7.17
C ASN A 345 -51.28 2.03 6.61
N LEU A 346 -50.17 2.40 5.98
CA LEU A 346 -49.99 3.71 5.34
C LEU A 346 -50.97 3.91 4.17
N ARG A 347 -51.20 2.88 3.36
CA ARG A 347 -52.18 2.93 2.27
C ARG A 347 -53.60 3.08 2.80
N GLU A 348 -54.00 2.27 3.77
CA GLU A 348 -55.32 2.35 4.41
C GLU A 348 -55.60 3.73 5.00
N ALA A 349 -54.59 4.42 5.54
CA ALA A 349 -54.73 5.77 6.08
C ALA A 349 -55.03 6.82 4.99
N VAL A 350 -54.58 6.60 3.75
CA VAL A 350 -54.72 7.56 2.65
C VAL A 350 -55.91 7.23 1.73
N THR A 351 -56.36 5.98 1.70
CA THR A 351 -57.48 5.50 0.87
C THR A 351 -58.73 6.40 0.92
N PRO A 352 -59.19 6.93 2.08
CA PRO A 352 -60.37 7.79 2.12
C PRO A 352 -60.27 9.07 1.27
N PHE A 353 -59.06 9.50 0.93
CA PHE A 353 -58.80 10.74 0.21
C PHE A 353 -58.41 10.54 -1.26
N GLU A 354 -58.19 9.29 -1.71
CA GLU A 354 -57.77 9.00 -3.08
C GLU A 354 -58.82 9.42 -4.12
N SER A 355 -60.11 9.40 -3.74
CA SER A 355 -61.24 9.80 -4.57
C SER A 355 -61.74 11.23 -4.31
N THR A 356 -61.00 12.04 -3.53
CA THR A 356 -61.45 13.40 -3.21
C THR A 356 -61.49 14.30 -4.45
N GLU A 357 -62.60 15.02 -4.64
CA GLU A 357 -62.73 16.04 -5.67
C GLU A 357 -62.10 17.38 -5.25
N ASN A 358 -61.65 17.50 -4.00
CA ASN A 358 -61.01 18.71 -3.50
C ASN A 358 -59.64 18.90 -4.19
N PHE A 359 -59.56 19.89 -5.08
CA PHE A 359 -58.38 20.20 -5.88
C PHE A 359 -57.14 20.56 -5.05
N GLU A 360 -57.31 21.05 -3.83
CA GLU A 360 -56.19 21.40 -2.93
C GLU A 360 -55.68 20.19 -2.15
N VAL A 361 -56.55 19.25 -1.78
CA VAL A 361 -56.18 18.04 -1.02
C VAL A 361 -55.54 16.99 -1.92
N ARG A 362 -56.01 16.87 -3.17
CA ARG A 362 -55.57 15.84 -4.10
C ARG A 362 -54.05 15.84 -4.38
N PRO A 363 -53.36 16.97 -4.65
CA PRO A 363 -51.92 17.00 -4.85
C PRO A 363 -51.12 16.57 -3.61
N ILE A 364 -51.61 16.92 -2.41
CA ILE A 364 -50.98 16.54 -1.14
C ILE A 364 -51.02 15.02 -0.96
N VAL A 365 -52.21 14.44 -1.17
CA VAL A 365 -52.44 12.99 -1.10
C VAL A 365 -51.59 12.23 -2.13
N GLN A 366 -51.53 12.73 -3.36
CA GLN A 366 -50.68 12.15 -4.41
C GLN A 366 -49.18 12.23 -4.06
N GLY A 367 -48.74 13.35 -3.48
CA GLY A 367 -47.37 13.49 -2.99
C GLY A 367 -47.05 12.48 -1.88
N MET A 368 -47.97 12.28 -0.93
CA MET A 368 -47.83 11.29 0.14
C MET A 368 -47.72 9.86 -0.41
N ILE A 369 -48.61 9.48 -1.34
CA ILE A 369 -48.58 8.17 -1.99
C ILE A 369 -47.24 7.95 -2.69
N SER A 370 -46.78 8.93 -3.46
CA SER A 370 -45.49 8.87 -4.16
C SER A 370 -44.32 8.67 -3.19
N ILE A 371 -44.30 9.40 -2.07
CA ILE A 371 -43.25 9.24 -1.03
C ILE A 371 -43.28 7.82 -0.44
N ILE A 372 -44.47 7.31 -0.09
CA ILE A 372 -44.63 5.96 0.45
C ILE A 372 -44.13 4.91 -0.55
N ASP A 373 -44.57 4.99 -1.80
CA ASP A 373 -44.19 4.03 -2.83
C ASP A 373 -42.69 4.06 -3.12
N ASN A 374 -42.11 5.26 -3.26
CA ASN A 374 -40.68 5.40 -3.52
C ASN A 374 -39.83 4.83 -2.37
N LEU A 375 -40.19 5.13 -1.12
CA LEU A 375 -39.48 4.57 0.04
C LEU A 375 -39.68 3.07 0.14
N ALA A 376 -40.90 2.56 -0.01
CA ALA A 376 -41.18 1.12 0.04
C ALA A 376 -40.42 0.36 -1.05
N THR A 377 -40.40 0.86 -2.29
CA THR A 377 -39.64 0.26 -3.39
C THR A 377 -38.12 0.35 -3.15
N SER A 378 -37.63 1.45 -2.56
CA SER A 378 -36.23 1.53 -2.11
C SER A 378 -35.92 0.44 -1.08
N THR A 379 -36.74 0.31 -0.05
CA THR A 379 -36.56 -0.69 1.01
C THR A 379 -36.62 -2.11 0.47
N GLU A 380 -37.59 -2.42 -0.41
CA GLU A 380 -37.67 -3.71 -1.13
C GLU A 380 -36.35 -4.00 -1.89
N SER A 381 -35.81 -2.99 -2.59
CA SER A 381 -34.53 -3.12 -3.29
C SER A 381 -33.36 -3.37 -2.33
N ARG A 382 -33.30 -2.65 -1.20
CA ARG A 382 -32.24 -2.83 -0.18
C ARG A 382 -32.29 -4.22 0.44
N ILE A 383 -33.48 -4.70 0.79
CA ILE A 383 -33.69 -6.06 1.30
C ILE A 383 -33.20 -7.10 0.29
N SER A 384 -33.58 -6.96 -0.99
CA SER A 384 -33.17 -7.91 -2.03
C SER A 384 -31.65 -7.95 -2.27
N LYS A 385 -30.95 -6.85 -2.00
CA LYS A 385 -29.49 -6.74 -2.10
C LYS A 385 -28.75 -7.15 -0.83
N GLY A 386 -29.47 -7.49 0.25
CA GLY A 386 -28.88 -7.80 1.55
C GLY A 386 -28.34 -6.60 2.33
N ASP A 387 -28.69 -5.37 1.95
CA ASP A 387 -28.32 -4.12 2.62
C ASP A 387 -29.26 -3.85 3.80
N PHE A 388 -29.26 -4.76 4.78
CA PHE A 388 -30.27 -4.78 5.85
C PHE A 388 -30.19 -3.58 6.79
N LYS A 389 -29.00 -3.02 7.01
CA LYS A 389 -28.83 -1.84 7.87
C LYS A 389 -29.53 -0.61 7.27
N THR A 390 -29.37 -0.42 5.96
CA THR A 390 -30.03 0.69 5.25
C THR A 390 -31.53 0.43 5.14
N ALA A 391 -31.94 -0.82 4.88
CA ALA A 391 -33.36 -1.19 4.86
C ALA A 391 -34.05 -0.92 6.21
N GLU A 392 -33.42 -1.23 7.35
CA GLU A 392 -33.94 -0.93 8.69
C GLU A 392 -34.12 0.57 8.91
N ALA A 393 -33.16 1.39 8.49
CA ALA A 393 -33.26 2.84 8.60
C ALA A 393 -34.39 3.42 7.75
N GLU A 394 -34.57 2.94 6.51
CA GLU A 394 -35.69 3.35 5.64
C GLU A 394 -37.05 2.89 6.20
N LEU A 395 -37.11 1.69 6.79
CA LEU A 395 -38.32 1.17 7.43
C LEU A 395 -38.71 2.01 8.66
N GLU A 396 -37.74 2.43 9.45
CA GLU A 396 -37.95 3.36 10.57
C GLU A 396 -38.43 4.73 10.09
N GLN A 397 -37.93 5.25 8.95
CA GLN A 397 -38.47 6.47 8.35
C GLN A 397 -39.93 6.31 7.92
N LEU A 398 -40.29 5.20 7.27
CA LEU A 398 -41.68 4.89 6.93
C LEU A 398 -42.56 4.80 8.19
N ASN A 399 -42.03 4.25 9.28
CA ASN A 399 -42.73 4.16 10.55
C ASN A 399 -42.97 5.56 11.16
N GLN A 400 -41.97 6.45 11.10
CA GLN A 400 -42.12 7.85 11.49
C GLN A 400 -43.15 8.59 10.64
N ILE A 401 -43.15 8.37 9.32
CA ILE A 401 -44.18 8.89 8.41
C ILE A 401 -45.57 8.43 8.85
N GLN A 402 -45.73 7.15 9.22
CA GLN A 402 -47.01 6.63 9.71
C GLN A 402 -47.50 7.39 10.95
N THR A 403 -46.61 7.74 11.89
CA THR A 403 -47.01 8.51 13.08
C THR A 403 -47.52 9.92 12.73
N PHE A 404 -46.99 10.53 11.67
CA PHE A 404 -47.44 11.84 11.18
C PHE A 404 -48.78 11.78 10.43
N PHE A 405 -49.08 10.64 9.80
CA PHE A 405 -50.29 10.49 8.99
C PHE A 405 -51.57 10.50 9.83
N GLY A 406 -51.54 10.03 11.07
CA GLY A 406 -52.72 10.08 11.95
C GLY A 406 -53.27 11.50 12.15
N PRO A 407 -52.46 12.46 12.63
CA PRO A 407 -52.86 13.87 12.73
C PRO A 407 -53.22 14.50 11.38
N LEU A 408 -52.43 14.24 10.34
CA LEU A 408 -52.65 14.82 9.02
C LEU A 408 -53.97 14.36 8.39
N THR A 409 -54.28 13.07 8.45
CA THR A 409 -55.55 12.52 7.95
C THR A 409 -56.75 13.14 8.66
N ARG A 410 -56.70 13.32 9.99
CA ARG A 410 -57.74 14.06 10.73
C ARG A 410 -57.89 15.51 10.27
N PHE A 411 -56.77 16.17 10.01
CA PHE A 411 -56.78 17.54 9.48
C PHE A 411 -57.41 17.59 8.08
N LEU A 412 -57.00 16.70 7.18
CA LEU A 412 -57.54 16.62 5.82
C LEU A 412 -59.03 16.27 5.82
N SER A 413 -59.49 15.36 6.69
CA SER A 413 -60.93 15.08 6.88
C SER A 413 -61.68 16.34 7.32
N SER A 414 -61.20 17.04 8.35
CA SER A 414 -61.85 18.28 8.82
C SER A 414 -61.86 19.37 7.74
N TYR A 415 -60.82 19.47 6.92
CA TYR A 415 -60.73 20.42 5.82
C TYR A 415 -61.72 20.06 4.70
N GLN A 416 -61.80 18.78 4.35
CA GLN A 416 -62.75 18.27 3.36
C GLN A 416 -64.20 18.47 3.80
N ASP A 417 -64.52 18.20 5.07
CA ASP A 417 -65.85 18.41 5.63
C ASP A 417 -66.26 19.89 5.58
N ARG A 418 -65.36 20.81 5.94
CA ARG A 418 -65.61 22.26 5.83
C ARG A 418 -65.77 22.72 4.38
N GLY A 419 -64.95 22.19 3.47
CA GLY A 419 -65.06 22.48 2.05
C GLY A 419 -66.41 22.05 1.49
N LEU A 420 -66.87 20.85 1.86
CA LEU A 420 -68.19 20.34 1.50
C LEU A 420 -69.32 21.22 2.07
N GLU A 421 -69.18 21.68 3.32
CA GLU A 421 -70.14 22.59 3.95
C GLU A 421 -70.25 23.92 3.19
N ILE A 422 -69.11 24.54 2.82
CA ILE A 422 -69.08 25.78 2.02
C ILE A 422 -69.72 25.57 0.64
N VAL A 423 -69.38 24.48 -0.05
CA VAL A 423 -69.98 24.16 -1.36
C VAL A 423 -71.49 23.97 -1.24
N LYS A 424 -71.96 23.30 -0.18
CA LYS A 424 -73.39 23.14 0.09
C LYS A 424 -74.06 24.50 0.32
N SER A 425 -73.49 25.37 1.15
CA SER A 425 -74.02 26.71 1.38
C SER A 425 -74.04 27.57 0.11
N LEU A 426 -73.01 27.49 -0.74
CA LEU A 426 -72.99 28.19 -2.02
C LEU A 426 -74.05 27.67 -2.99
N LYS A 427 -74.31 26.35 -2.99
CA LYS A 427 -75.38 25.76 -3.79
C LYS A 427 -76.76 26.23 -3.33
N GLU A 428 -76.98 26.28 -2.01
CA GLU A 428 -78.21 26.83 -1.43
C GLU A 428 -78.39 28.32 -1.79
N ILE A 429 -77.33 29.13 -1.69
CA ILE A 429 -77.34 30.54 -2.12
C ILE A 429 -77.65 30.65 -3.63
N HIS A 430 -77.08 29.78 -4.46
CA HIS A 430 -77.34 29.78 -5.89
C HIS A 430 -78.81 29.45 -6.20
N GLU A 431 -79.35 28.40 -5.58
CA GLU A 431 -80.76 28.01 -5.74
C GLU A 431 -81.70 29.16 -5.29
N GLN A 432 -81.43 29.79 -4.15
CA GLN A 432 -82.16 30.97 -3.68
C GLN A 432 -82.07 32.14 -4.67
N SER A 433 -80.89 32.40 -5.24
CA SER A 433 -80.72 33.45 -6.23
C SER A 433 -81.53 33.19 -7.50
N GLN A 434 -81.62 31.92 -7.94
CA GLN A 434 -82.45 31.55 -9.10
C GLN A 434 -83.94 31.74 -8.83
N GLU A 435 -84.41 31.42 -7.62
CA GLU A 435 -85.81 31.68 -7.23
C GLU A 435 -86.13 33.18 -7.18
N LEU A 436 -85.19 33.99 -6.71
CA LEU A 436 -85.35 35.44 -6.65
C LEU A 436 -85.43 36.05 -8.06
N VAL A 437 -84.58 35.60 -8.98
CA VAL A 437 -84.62 36.00 -10.40
C VAL A 437 -85.98 35.66 -11.01
N LYS A 438 -86.48 34.44 -10.82
CA LYS A 438 -87.82 34.03 -11.30
C LYS A 438 -88.93 34.91 -10.71
N SER A 439 -88.81 35.30 -9.44
CA SER A 439 -89.80 36.16 -8.77
C SER A 439 -89.79 37.59 -9.35
N ILE A 440 -88.62 38.14 -9.66
CA ILE A 440 -88.48 39.43 -10.32
C ILE A 440 -89.09 39.38 -11.73
N GLU A 441 -88.78 38.34 -12.52
CA GLU A 441 -89.37 38.16 -13.86
C GLU A 441 -90.91 38.10 -13.80
N GLN A 442 -91.49 37.45 -12.78
CA GLN A 442 -92.95 37.43 -12.59
C GLN A 442 -93.52 38.81 -12.27
N ILE A 443 -92.83 39.62 -11.47
CA ILE A 443 -93.24 40.99 -11.13
C ILE A 443 -93.16 41.87 -12.38
N GLU A 444 -92.07 41.79 -13.14
CA GLU A 444 -91.91 42.55 -14.40
C GLU A 444 -93.01 42.21 -15.41
N ASN A 445 -93.31 40.91 -15.59
CA ASN A 445 -94.41 40.48 -16.46
C ASN A 445 -95.76 41.02 -16.01
N ARG A 446 -96.03 41.10 -14.69
CA ARG A 446 -97.26 41.70 -14.16
C ARG A 446 -97.32 43.20 -14.46
N LEU A 447 -96.22 43.92 -14.28
CA LEU A 447 -96.13 45.35 -14.57
C LEU A 447 -96.29 45.67 -16.06
N GLN A 448 -95.84 44.79 -16.95
CA GLN A 448 -96.06 44.95 -18.39
C GLN A 448 -97.50 44.64 -18.84
N SER A 449 -98.24 43.88 -18.03
CA SER A 449 -99.64 43.51 -18.30
C SER A 449 -100.70 44.46 -17.70
N SER A 450 -100.27 45.40 -16.86
CA SER A 450 -101.07 46.49 -16.27
C SER A 450 -100.85 47.80 -17.00
#